data_AF-A0A4V5TNG1-F1
#
_entry.id   AF-A0A4V5TNG1-F1
#
_cell.length_a   1.000
_cell.length_b   1.000
_cell.length_c   1.000
_cell.angle_alpha   90.00
_cell.angle_beta   90.00
_cell.angle_gamma   90.00
#
_symmetry.space_group_name_H-M   'P 1'
#
loop_
_entity.id
_entity.type
_entity.pdbx_description
1 polymer ?
#
loop_
_entity_poly.entity_id
_entity_poly.type
_entity_poly.pdbx_seq_one_letter_code
_entity_poly.pdbx_strand_id
1 'polypeptide(L)' 'AQTGMWFAQQLDPLNPIYNTGEYVEINGNINQEIFELAVRKVVTEAEALHIRFEEDEIGPWQVIEKSSNFH' A
#
# COMPACT_ATOMS: atom_id res chain seq x y z
N ALA A 1 12.27 4.77 -9.71
CA ALA A 1 10.99 5.51 -9.55
C ALA A 1 10.67 5.80 -8.08
N GLN A 2 10.71 4.81 -7.17
CA GLN A 2 10.33 4.97 -5.75
C GLN A 2 11.11 6.06 -4.99
N THR A 3 12.43 6.14 -5.13
CA THR A 3 13.26 7.18 -4.48
C THR A 3 12.83 8.61 -4.84
N GLY A 4 12.42 8.86 -6.09
CA GLY A 4 11.93 10.18 -6.51
C GLY A 4 10.59 10.54 -5.87
N MET A 5 9.69 9.56 -5.72
CA MET A 5 8.42 9.74 -5.02
C MET A 5 8.64 9.98 -3.51
N TRP A 6 9.59 9.27 -2.90
CA TRP A 6 9.98 9.49 -1.50
C TRP A 6 10.42 10.93 -1.25
N PHE A 7 11.37 11.44 -2.05
CA PHE A 7 11.83 12.82 -1.90
C PHE A 7 10.72 13.84 -2.13
N ALA A 8 9.83 13.61 -3.10
CA ALA A 8 8.70 14.51 -3.33
C ALA A 8 7.71 14.54 -2.14
N GLN A 9 7.43 13.39 -1.52
CA GLN A 9 6.63 13.28 -0.30
C GLN A 9 7.30 13.97 0.90
N GLN A 10 8.62 13.85 1.06
CA GLN A 10 9.35 14.54 2.13
C GLN A 10 9.30 16.07 2.01
N LEU A 11 9.26 16.60 0.79
CA LEU A 11 9.17 18.04 0.54
C LEU A 11 7.80 18.63 0.89
N ASP A 12 6.73 17.86 0.75
CA ASP A 12 5.35 18.28 1.06
C ASP A 12 4.51 17.09 1.58
N PRO A 13 4.66 16.71 2.87
CA PRO A 13 4.08 15.47 3.42
C PRO A 13 2.56 15.44 3.48
N LEU A 14 1.91 16.60 3.40
CA LEU A 14 0.45 16.69 3.41
C LEU A 14 -0.14 16.64 2.00
N ASN A 15 0.70 16.58 0.97
CA ASN A 15 0.26 16.58 -0.41
C ASN A 15 -0.23 15.19 -0.84
N PRO A 16 -1.52 15.06 -1.18
CA PRO A 16 -2.10 13.77 -1.54
C PRO A 16 -1.83 13.39 -3.00
N ILE A 17 -1.06 14.17 -3.78
CA ILE A 17 -0.90 13.97 -5.24
C ILE A 17 -0.36 12.58 -5.61
N TYR A 18 0.34 11.92 -4.68
CA TYR A 18 0.87 10.57 -4.86
C TYR A 18 -0.03 9.47 -4.28
N ASN A 19 -1.20 9.82 -3.75
CA ASN A 19 -2.20 8.83 -3.33
C ASN A 19 -2.97 8.33 -4.55
N THR A 20 -2.80 7.06 -4.88
CA THR A 20 -3.58 6.40 -5.94
C THR A 20 -4.87 5.84 -5.36
N GLY A 21 -6.00 6.19 -5.97
CA GLY A 21 -7.30 5.60 -5.69
C GLY A 21 -7.90 5.00 -6.95
N GLU A 22 -8.52 3.82 -6.82
CA GLU A 22 -9.22 3.12 -7.90
C GLU A 22 -10.56 2.60 -7.37
N TYR A 23 -11.57 2.50 -8.25
CA TYR A 23 -12.83 1.83 -7.94
C TYR A 23 -13.21 0.91 -9.10
N VAL A 24 -13.87 -0.20 -8.76
CA VAL A 24 -14.37 -1.18 -9.73
C VAL A 24 -15.85 -1.43 -9.48
N GLU A 25 -16.65 -1.38 -10.52
CA GLU A 25 -18.06 -1.73 -10.48
C GLU A 25 -18.23 -3.21 -10.85
N ILE A 26 -18.81 -3.99 -9.93
CA ILE A 26 -19.08 -5.42 -10.15
C ILE A 26 -20.59 -5.58 -10.32
N ASN A 27 -20.99 -5.99 -11.52
CA ASN A 27 -22.39 -6.23 -11.85
C ASN A 27 -22.77 -7.67 -11.49
N GLY A 28 -23.53 -7.85 -10.40
CA GLY A 28 -24.03 -9.15 -9.97
C GLY A 28 -24.04 -9.30 -8.45
N ASN A 29 -24.47 -10.47 -7.97
CA ASN A 29 -24.49 -10.74 -6.54
C ASN A 29 -23.07 -11.03 -6.03
N ILE A 30 -22.62 -10.23 -5.06
CA ILE A 30 -21.41 -10.49 -4.30
C ILE A 30 -21.78 -11.13 -2.97
N ASN A 31 -21.14 -12.24 -2.63
CA ASN A 31 -21.08 -12.69 -1.24
C ASN A 31 -20.03 -11.84 -0.52
N GLN A 32 -20.49 -10.93 0.34
CA GLN A 32 -19.64 -9.94 1.00
C GLN A 32 -18.55 -10.59 1.87
N GLU A 33 -18.89 -11.65 2.62
CA GLU A 33 -17.94 -12.33 3.52
C GLU A 33 -16.80 -12.99 2.72
N ILE A 34 -17.14 -13.68 1.62
CA ILE A 34 -16.14 -14.31 0.75
C ILE A 34 -15.28 -13.26 0.05
N PHE A 35 -15.90 -12.18 -0.42
CA PHE A 35 -15.17 -11.10 -1.09
C PHE A 35 -14.18 -10.42 -0.14
N GLU A 36 -14.61 -10.13 1.09
CA GLU A 36 -13.72 -9.58 2.12
C GLU A 36 -12.53 -10.50 2.40
N LEU A 37 -12.77 -11.80 2.58
CA LEU A 37 -11.70 -12.79 2.78
C LEU A 37 -10.72 -12.83 1.60
N ALA A 38 -11.23 -12.76 0.37
CA ALA A 38 -10.39 -12.74 -0.83
C ALA A 38 -9.53 -11.47 -0.90
N VAL A 39 -10.10 -10.30 -0.61
CA VAL A 39 -9.36 -9.03 -0.56
C VAL A 39 -8.28 -9.08 0.52
N ARG A 40 -8.61 -9.51 1.75
CA ARG A 40 -7.64 -9.65 2.83
C ARG A 40 -6.48 -10.56 2.44
N LYS A 41 -6.76 -11.67 1.76
CA LYS A 41 -5.73 -12.59 1.25
C LYS A 41 -4.82 -11.93 0.21
N VAL A 42 -5.38 -11.25 -0.79
CA VAL A 42 -4.59 -10.53 -1.82
C VAL A 42 -3.70 -9.48 -1.17
N VAL A 43 -4.25 -8.70 -0.22
CA VAL A 43 -3.48 -7.69 0.50
C VAL A 43 -2.31 -8.35 1.24
N THR A 44 -2.59 -9.43 1.97
CA THR A 44 -1.60 -10.19 2.77
C THR A 44 -0.47 -10.75 1.91
N GLU A 45 -0.77 -11.26 0.71
CA GLU A 45 0.19 -11.86 -0.22
C GLU A 45 1.02 -10.82 -1.00
N ALA A 46 0.52 -9.59 -1.15
CA ALA A 46 1.20 -8.52 -1.86
C ALA A 46 2.25 -7.82 -0.98
N GLU A 47 3.50 -8.26 -1.03
CA GLU A 47 4.62 -7.68 -0.26
C GLU A 47 4.75 -6.16 -0.44
N ALA A 48 4.48 -5.65 -1.66
CA ALA A 48 4.55 -4.23 -1.97
C ALA A 48 3.63 -3.35 -1.12
N LEU A 49 2.51 -3.90 -0.61
CA LEU A 49 1.57 -3.19 0.26
C LEU A 49 2.04 -3.12 1.72
N HIS A 50 3.10 -3.86 2.07
CA HIS A 50 3.68 -3.93 3.41
C HIS A 50 5.08 -3.31 3.47
N ILE A 51 5.44 -2.48 2.48
CA ILE A 51 6.72 -1.77 2.47
C ILE A 51 6.60 -0.50 3.31
N ARG A 52 7.55 -0.33 4.23
CA ARG A 52 7.85 0.96 4.88
C ARG A 52 9.21 1.46 4.41
N PHE A 53 9.30 2.77 4.22
CA PHE A 53 10.56 3.44 3.90
C PHE A 53 11.19 4.00 5.17
N GLU A 54 12.50 3.83 5.30
CA GLU A 54 13.35 4.45 6.30
C GLU A 54 14.49 5.19 5.60
N GLU A 55 15.21 6.06 6.31
CA GLU A 55 16.32 6.83 5.76
C GLU A 55 17.44 6.97 6.80
N ASP A 56 18.69 6.84 6.35
CA ASP A 56 19.90 7.08 7.12
C ASP A 56 20.91 7.95 6.34
N GLU A 57 22.16 8.07 6.82
CA GLU A 57 23.21 8.88 6.16
C GLU A 57 23.55 8.44 4.72
N ILE A 58 23.19 7.23 4.32
CA ILE A 58 23.42 6.67 2.98
C ILE A 58 22.21 6.94 2.06
N GLY A 59 21.03 7.13 2.65
CA GLY A 59 19.80 7.50 1.96
C GLY A 59 18.62 6.57 2.28
N PRO A 60 17.54 6.63 1.49
CA PRO A 60 16.33 5.86 1.80
C PRO A 60 16.48 4.37 1.46
N TRP A 61 15.95 3.52 2.32
CA TRP A 61 15.87 2.07 2.15
C TRP A 61 14.50 1.54 2.55
N GLN A 62 14.22 0.26 2.24
CA GLN A 62 12.91 -0.36 2.40
C GLN A 62 12.95 -1.52 3.38
N VAL A 63 11.95 -1.56 4.25
CA VAL A 63 11.63 -2.70 5.13
C VAL A 63 10.33 -3.32 4.64
N ILE A 64 10.32 -4.64 4.44
CA ILE A 64 9.07 -5.39 4.28
C ILE A 64 8.60 -5.76 5.69
N GLU A 65 7.47 -5.20 6.10
CA GLU A 65 6.82 -5.61 7.34
C GLU A 65 6.10 -6.93 7.14
N LYS A 66 6.12 -7.80 8.15
CA LYS A 66 5.27 -8.98 8.12
C LYS A 66 3.83 -8.51 8.13
N SER A 67 3.01 -9.03 7.22
CA SER A 67 1.57 -8.82 7.20
C SER A 67 1.02 -9.20 8.58
N SER A 68 0.69 -8.18 9.38
CA SER A 68 -0.07 -8.36 10.60
C SER A 68 -1.51 -8.61 10.17
N ASN A 69 -2.20 -9.53 10.84
CA ASN A 69 -3.60 -9.84 10.52
C ASN A 69 -4.40 -8.53 10.52
N PHE A 70 -4.83 -8.09 9.34
CA PHE A 70 -5.79 -7.00 9.22
C PHE A 70 -6.99 -7.37 10.10
N HIS A 71 -7.26 -6.58 11.15
CA HIS A 71 -8.45 -6.74 11.99
C HIS A 71 -9.71 -6.22 11.30
#